data_AF-A0A926BGJ1-F1
#
_entry.id   AF-A0A926BGJ1-F1
#
_cell.length_a   1.000
_cell.length_b   1.000
_cell.length_c   1.000
_cell.angle_alpha   90.00
_cell.angle_beta   90.00
_cell.angle_gamma   90.00
#
_symmetry.space_group_name_H-M   'P 1'
#
loop_
_entity.id
_entity.type
_entity.pdbx_description
1 polymer ?
#
loop_
_entity_poly.entity_id
_entity_poly.type
_entity_poly.pdbx_seq_one_letter_code
_entity_poly.pdbx_strand_id
1 'polypeptide(L)' 'MAKRNRYDYDLVILGGGSAGIVAGNVAGAVGARVALVERDRIGGECLWTGCVPSKSLLHAADVAQ' A
#
# COMPACT_ATOMS: atom_id res chain seq x y z
N MET A 1 8.01 32.25 8.71
CA MET A 1 8.10 31.50 9.98
C MET A 1 7.90 30.01 9.66
N ALA A 2 8.97 29.25 9.41
CA ALA A 2 8.86 27.81 9.17
C ALA A 2 8.65 27.10 10.52
N LYS A 3 7.47 26.53 10.74
CA LYS A 3 7.13 25.78 11.94
C LYS A 3 8.09 24.58 12.03
N ARG A 4 8.96 24.57 13.04
CA ARG A 4 9.73 23.36 13.37
C ARG A 4 8.73 22.30 13.84
N ASN A 5 8.36 21.38 12.96
CA ASN A 5 7.57 20.22 13.36
C ASN A 5 8.43 19.36 14.29
N ARG A 6 7.86 18.90 15.40
CA ARG A 6 8.58 18.07 16.39
C ARG A 6 8.95 16.68 15.83
N TYR A 7 8.39 16.34 14.68
CA TYR A 7 8.54 15.06 14.01
C TYR A 7 8.90 15.30 12.54
N ASP A 8 9.72 14.40 11.99
CA ASP A 8 10.18 14.46 10.59
C ASP A 8 9.08 14.13 9.58
N TYR A 9 8.04 13.40 10.04
CA TYR A 9 6.91 12.92 9.26
C TYR A 9 5.59 13.48 9.77
N ASP A 10 4.65 13.72 8.85
CA ASP A 10 3.28 14.15 9.13
C ASP A 10 2.32 12.96 9.28
N LEU A 11 2.66 11.80 8.70
CA LEU A 11 1.89 10.56 8.76
C LEU A 11 2.81 9.33 8.78
N VAL A 12 2.53 8.38 9.66
CA VAL A 12 3.16 7.05 9.66
C VAL A 12 2.09 5.99 9.42
N ILE A 13 2.28 5.17 8.40
CA ILE A 13 1.39 4.10 7.99
C ILE A 13 2.03 2.76 8.32
N LEU A 14 1.31 1.91 9.05
CA LEU A 14 1.72 0.54 9.35
C LEU A 14 0.94 -0.42 8.45
N GLY A 15 1.66 -1.12 7.59
CA GLY A 15 1.09 -2.01 6.57
C GLY A 15 1.04 -1.37 5.19
N GLY A 16 1.77 -1.96 4.24
CA GLY A 16 1.81 -1.67 2.82
C GLY A 16 0.81 -2.49 2.00
N GLY A 17 -0.33 -2.85 2.59
CA GLY A 17 -1.47 -3.40 1.85
C GLY A 17 -2.23 -2.32 1.06
N SER A 18 -3.34 -2.70 0.42
CA SER A 18 -4.16 -1.82 -0.42
C SER A 18 -4.50 -0.49 0.26
N ALA A 19 -4.92 -0.55 1.53
CA ALA A 19 -5.27 0.64 2.30
C ALA A 19 -4.07 1.55 2.56
N GLY A 20 -2.94 0.99 2.97
CA GLY A 20 -1.74 1.76 3.31
C GLY A 20 -1.11 2.44 2.11
N ILE A 21 -1.05 1.74 0.97
CA ILE A 21 -0.54 2.32 -0.29
C ILE A 21 -1.45 3.47 -0.74
N VAL A 22 -2.77 3.28 -0.73
CA VAL A 22 -3.72 4.33 -1.15
C VAL A 22 -3.67 5.53 -0.21
N ALA A 23 -3.70 5.29 1.11
CA ALA A 23 -3.60 6.37 2.10
C ALA A 23 -2.28 7.13 1.98
N GLY A 24 -1.16 6.44 1.76
CA GLY A 24 0.15 7.06 1.57
C GLY A 24 0.22 7.89 0.29
N ASN A 25 -0.35 7.39 -0.81
CA ASN A 25 -0.43 8.13 -2.06
C ASN A 25 -1.27 9.40 -1.92
N VAL A 26 -2.45 9.31 -1.30
CA VAL A 26 -3.33 10.49 -1.08
C VAL A 26 -2.65 11.51 -0.16
N ALA A 27 -2.05 11.07 0.94
CA ALA A 27 -1.34 11.95 1.87
C ALA A 27 -0.11 12.61 1.21
N GLY A 28 0.66 11.87 0.42
CA GLY A 28 1.77 12.41 -0.36
C GLY A 28 1.31 13.42 -1.42
N ALA A 29 0.17 13.16 -2.08
CA ALA A 29 -0.39 14.06 -3.09
C ALA A 29 -0.82 15.42 -2.52
N VAL A 30 -1.19 15.49 -1.23
CA VAL A 30 -1.49 16.75 -0.53
C VAL A 30 -0.27 17.37 0.16
N GLY A 31 0.94 16.85 -0.10
CA GLY A 31 2.21 17.41 0.36
C GLY A 31 2.66 16.96 1.76
N ALA A 32 2.00 15.95 2.35
CA ALA A 32 2.42 15.41 3.64
C ALA A 32 3.70 14.57 3.50
N ARG A 33 4.61 14.67 4.47
CA ARG A 33 5.75 13.74 4.60
C ARG A 33 5.27 12.44 5.23
N VAL A 34 5.17 11.38 4.43
CA VAL A 34 4.63 10.09 4.85
C VAL A 34 5.75 9.06 5.03
N ALA A 35 5.75 8.33 6.14
CA ALA A 35 6.49 7.08 6.29
C ALA A 35 5.53 5.90 6.17
N LEU A 36 5.81 4.93 5.30
CA LEU A 36 5.07 3.68 5.21
C LEU A 36 6.01 2.54 5.61
N VAL A 37 5.57 1.71 6.56
CA VAL A 37 6.34 0.58 7.06
C VAL A 37 5.56 -0.70 6.80
N GLU A 38 6.17 -1.61 6.03
CA GLU A 38 5.66 -2.96 5.77
C GLU A 38 6.72 -3.96 6.21
N ARG A 39 6.30 -5.04 6.86
CA ARG A 39 7.18 -6.12 7.31
C ARG A 39 7.52 -7.08 6.17
N ASP A 40 6.53 -7.42 5.37
CA ASP A 40 6.63 -8.42 4.30
C ASP A 40 6.65 -7.72 2.93
N ARG A 41 5.76 -8.15 2.02
CA ARG A 41 5.71 -7.68 0.64
C ARG A 41 4.70 -6.54 0.48
N ILE A 42 5.14 -5.47 -0.15
CA ILE A 42 4.27 -4.37 -0.58
C ILE A 42 3.15 -4.91 -1.48
N GLY A 43 1.93 -4.42 -1.28
CA GLY A 43 0.71 -4.91 -1.94
C GLY A 43 -0.19 -5.72 -1.00
N GLY A 44 0.38 -6.25 0.09
CA GLY A 44 -0.35 -7.02 1.10
C GLY A 44 -1.08 -8.23 0.53
N GLU A 45 -2.16 -8.63 1.21
CA GLU A 45 -2.93 -9.82 0.87
C GLU A 45 -3.46 -9.78 -0.57
N CYS A 46 -4.10 -8.68 -0.98
CA CYS A 46 -4.81 -8.58 -2.25
C CYS A 46 -3.93 -8.97 -3.44
N LEU A 47 -2.67 -8.53 -3.43
CA LEU A 47 -1.72 -8.76 -4.51
C LEU A 47 -1.07 -10.15 -4.47
N TRP A 48 -0.81 -10.68 -3.28
CA TRP A 48 0.07 -11.84 -3.12
C TRP A 48 -0.61 -13.15 -2.76
N THR A 49 -1.74 -13.09 -2.06
CA THR A 49 -2.39 -14.28 -1.48
C THR A 49 -3.91 -14.26 -1.59
N GLY A 50 -4.49 -13.12 -1.99
CA GLY A 50 -5.93 -12.91 -2.09
C GLY A 50 -6.43 -12.82 -3.53
N CYS A 51 -7.05 -11.68 -3.84
CA CYS A 51 -7.85 -11.50 -5.06
C CYS A 51 -7.06 -11.72 -6.36
N VAL A 52 -5.87 -11.13 -6.47
CA VAL A 52 -5.06 -11.19 -7.69
C VAL A 52 -4.67 -12.63 -8.04
N PRO A 53 -3.95 -13.39 -7.18
CA PRO A 53 -3.59 -14.76 -7.51
C PRO A 53 -4.82 -15.66 -7.70
N SER A 54 -5.88 -15.47 -6.90
CA SER A 54 -7.10 -16.26 -7.04
C SER A 54 -7.74 -16.07 -8.43
N LYS A 55 -7.84 -14.83 -8.92
CA LYS A 55 -8.39 -14.55 -10.26
C LYS A 55 -7.45 -14.93 -11.38
N SER A 56 -6.13 -14.81 -11.19
CA SER A 56 -5.14 -15.31 -12.16
C SER A 56 -5.25 -16.82 -12.35
N LEU A 57 -5.41 -17.59 -11.27
CA LEU A 57 -5.59 -19.05 -11.35
C LEU A 57 -6.90 -19.45 -12.02
N LEU A 58 -8.01 -18.78 -11.69
CA LEU A 58 -9.30 -19.03 -12.35
C LEU A 58 -9.23 -18.73 -13.85
N HIS A 59 -8.57 -17.65 -14.25
CA HIS A 59 -8.40 -17.34 -15.66
C HIS A 59 -7.50 -18.35 -16.38
N ALA A 60 -6.41 -18.79 -15.75
CA ALA A 60 -5.55 -19.83 -16.31
C ALA A 60 -6.30 -21.15 -16.53
N ALA A 61 -7.21 -21.51 -15.61
CA ALA A 61 -8.06 -22.69 -15.76
C ALA A 61 -9.03 -22.55 -16.94
N ASP A 62 -9.67 -21.39 -17.09
CA ASP A 62 -10.61 -21.09 -18.18
C ASP A 62 -9.94 -21.16 -19.57
N VAL A 63 -8.72 -20.65 -19.69
CA VAL A 63 -7.95 -20.65 -20.95
C VAL A 63 -7.39 -22.02 -21.32
N ALA A 64 -7.23 -22.93 -20.34
CA ALA A 64 -6.68 -24.26 -20.56
C ALA A 64 -7.72 -25.31 -21.02
N GLN A 65 -9.01 -24.94 -21.08
CA GLN A 65 -10.11 -25.79 -21.55
C GLN A 65 -10.19 -25.84 -23.08
#